data_AF-A0A5E7ZYE6-F1
#
_entry.id   AF-A0A5E7ZYE6-F1
#
_cell.length_a   1.000
_cell.length_b   1.000
_cell.length_c   1.000
_cell.angle_alpha   90.00
_cell.angle_beta   90.00
_cell.angle_gamma   90.00
#
_symmetry.space_group_name_H-M   'P 1'
#
loop_
_entity.id
_entity.type
_entity.pdbx_description
1 polymer ?
#
loop_
_entity_poly.entity_id
_entity_poly.type
_entity_poly.pdbx_seq_one_letter_code
_entity_poly.pdbx_strand_id
1 'polypeptide(L)'
;MSRMLPVSVRAFVRPAFVVSVAAIGLASATYAMRVSPMVVEMTTSGSGAVARVEVQNLNQVNLPFETRITRIDYDDKGNMTETPADGDFLVFPPQGLLPSGARQVVRLQWAGAPDMPASRGYYLSVNQLPIPLAPGQESTGAQVQVVYHMKALVTVAPPKATPKVEFVSAKPIEIEAKAPPAIEGAKPAPAPTAPAVKTPGLEIVVRNTGTRYAMMAGAVWTIEGKDTAGKPLKVVKSLEDLNRDIGVGYLAPLGGLRTFQVPTGTAFAPGSVKVRFGK
;
A
#
# COMPACT_ATOMS: atom_id res chain seq x y z
N MET A 1 -7.77 70.09 -62.73
CA MET A 1 -6.61 69.63 -63.52
C MET A 1 -5.45 69.32 -62.58
N SER A 2 -4.73 68.24 -62.85
CA SER A 2 -3.42 67.81 -62.31
C SER A 2 -3.25 67.33 -60.85
N ARG A 3 -3.24 65.99 -60.76
CA ARG A 3 -2.39 65.06 -59.98
C ARG A 3 -1.18 65.65 -59.20
N MET A 4 -0.93 65.12 -57.99
CA MET A 4 0.12 64.10 -57.70
C MET A 4 0.13 63.68 -56.20
N LEU A 5 0.23 62.38 -55.97
CA LEU A 5 0.49 61.63 -54.71
C LEU A 5 2.03 61.55 -54.45
N PRO A 6 2.55 60.83 -53.42
CA PRO A 6 2.22 60.69 -51.98
C PRO A 6 3.49 60.75 -51.06
N VAL A 7 3.36 60.77 -49.72
CA VAL A 7 4.43 60.26 -48.82
C VAL A 7 3.85 59.55 -47.58
N SER A 8 4.07 58.22 -47.58
CA SER A 8 4.39 57.25 -46.54
C SER A 8 3.92 57.39 -45.08
N VAL A 9 3.12 56.38 -44.68
CA VAL A 9 2.69 56.02 -43.33
C VAL A 9 3.82 55.33 -42.55
N ARG A 10 4.06 55.76 -41.29
CA ARG A 10 4.82 54.98 -40.30
C ARG A 10 3.85 54.38 -39.29
N ALA A 11 3.79 53.05 -39.24
CA ALA A 11 2.98 52.31 -38.26
C ALA A 11 3.69 52.29 -36.89
N PHE A 12 2.98 52.74 -35.86
CA PHE A 12 3.42 52.74 -34.47
C PHE A 12 2.83 51.51 -33.77
N VAL A 13 3.68 50.56 -33.37
CA VAL A 13 3.26 49.32 -32.69
C VAL A 13 3.10 49.62 -31.19
N ARG A 14 1.90 49.36 -30.65
CA ARG A 14 1.60 49.40 -29.21
C ARG A 14 2.06 48.10 -28.55
N PRO A 15 2.76 48.12 -27.39
CA PRO A 15 3.00 46.91 -26.63
C PRO A 15 1.74 46.54 -25.83
N ALA A 16 1.26 45.30 -26.00
CA ALA A 16 0.21 44.73 -25.16
C ALA A 16 0.83 44.16 -23.88
N PHE A 17 0.31 44.60 -22.73
CA PHE A 17 0.69 44.14 -21.41
C PHE A 17 0.04 42.76 -21.17
N VAL A 18 0.81 41.68 -21.10
CA VAL A 18 0.32 40.35 -20.71
C VAL A 18 0.43 40.24 -19.19
N VAL A 19 -0.70 40.28 -18.49
CA VAL A 19 -0.77 39.97 -17.06
C VAL A 19 -0.79 38.45 -16.92
N SER A 20 0.32 37.86 -16.48
CA SER A 20 0.39 36.46 -16.11
C SER A 20 -0.42 36.21 -14.84
N VAL A 21 -1.51 35.45 -14.94
CA VAL A 21 -2.25 34.94 -13.78
C VAL A 21 -1.39 33.86 -13.12
N ALA A 22 -0.76 34.20 -11.99
CA ALA A 22 -0.09 33.22 -11.14
C ALA A 22 -1.15 32.28 -10.53
N ALA A 23 -1.19 31.04 -11.01
CA ALA A 23 -1.96 29.98 -10.38
C ALA A 23 -1.30 29.64 -9.03
N ILE A 24 -1.76 30.27 -7.96
CA ILE A 24 -1.43 29.88 -6.59
C ILE A 24 -2.09 28.51 -6.37
N GLY A 25 -1.31 27.44 -6.52
CA GLY A 25 -1.72 26.10 -6.16
C GLY A 25 -2.10 26.07 -4.68
N LEU A 26 -3.35 25.77 -4.39
CA LEU A 26 -3.79 25.42 -3.04
C LEU A 26 -3.05 24.16 -2.63
N ALA A 27 -1.93 24.31 -1.90
CA ALA A 27 -1.28 23.21 -1.22
C ALA A 27 -2.29 22.62 -0.25
N SER A 28 -2.85 21.46 -0.59
CA SER A 28 -3.72 20.72 0.30
C SER A 28 -2.93 20.43 1.57
N ALA A 29 -3.43 20.86 2.73
CA ALA A 29 -2.83 20.49 4.02
C ALA A 29 -2.82 18.97 4.10
N THR A 30 -1.63 18.37 3.98
CA THR A 30 -1.43 16.93 4.12
C THR A 30 -1.48 16.61 5.61
N TYR A 31 -2.67 16.27 6.10
CA TYR A 31 -2.79 15.65 7.41
C TYR A 31 -2.22 14.24 7.28
N ALA A 32 -1.07 13.99 7.90
CA ALA A 32 -0.38 12.73 7.74
C ALA A 32 0.32 12.29 9.03
N MET A 33 -0.09 11.14 9.54
CA MET A 33 0.76 10.30 10.38
C MET A 33 1.63 9.44 9.46
N ARG A 34 2.92 9.30 9.75
CA ARG A 34 3.81 8.39 9.03
C ARG A 34 4.31 7.30 9.97
N VAL A 35 4.30 6.06 9.51
CA VAL A 35 4.85 4.91 10.21
C VAL A 35 5.94 4.29 9.33
N SER A 36 7.14 4.07 9.90
CA SER A 36 8.29 3.57 9.15
C SER A 36 9.17 2.65 10.00
N PRO A 37 9.61 1.48 9.49
CA PRO A 37 9.23 0.90 8.21
C PRO A 37 7.80 0.34 8.24
N MET A 38 7.18 0.17 7.08
CA MET A 38 5.85 -0.48 6.96
C MET A 38 5.93 -2.01 6.92
N VAL A 39 7.12 -2.58 6.76
CA VAL A 39 7.39 -4.01 6.85
C VAL A 39 8.56 -4.22 7.80
N VAL A 40 8.37 -5.08 8.78
CA VAL A 40 9.34 -5.45 9.81
C VAL A 40 9.48 -6.96 9.79
N GLU A 41 10.72 -7.43 9.71
CA GLU A 41 11.04 -8.85 9.89
C GLU A 41 11.74 -9.06 11.23
N MET A 42 11.21 -9.97 12.04
CA MET A 42 11.71 -10.33 13.36
C MET A 42 11.99 -11.84 13.41
N THR A 43 12.84 -12.23 14.36
CA THR A 43 13.09 -13.63 14.71
C THR A 43 12.53 -13.95 16.08
N THR A 44 12.24 -15.23 16.36
CA THR A 44 11.74 -15.64 17.68
C THR A 44 12.79 -15.55 18.80
N SER A 45 14.05 -15.35 18.46
CA SER A 45 15.17 -15.27 19.41
C SER A 45 16.35 -14.47 18.85
N GLY A 46 17.33 -14.17 19.71
CA GLY A 46 18.53 -13.40 19.35
C GLY A 46 18.26 -11.91 19.14
N SER A 47 19.18 -11.23 18.47
CA SER A 47 19.09 -9.78 18.23
C SER A 47 17.90 -9.37 17.33
N GLY A 48 17.44 -10.27 16.46
CA GLY A 48 16.27 -10.06 15.61
C GLY A 48 14.91 -10.19 16.33
N ALA A 49 14.90 -10.55 17.62
CA ALA A 49 13.68 -10.59 18.44
C ALA A 49 13.21 -9.20 18.89
N VAL A 50 13.93 -8.13 18.51
CA VAL A 50 13.56 -6.75 18.79
C VAL A 50 13.54 -5.95 17.50
N ALA A 51 12.51 -5.14 17.32
CA ALA A 51 12.37 -4.20 16.21
C ALA A 51 12.05 -2.79 16.71
N ARG A 52 12.25 -1.80 15.83
CA ARG A 52 11.95 -0.40 16.08
C ARG A 52 11.14 0.13 14.90
N VAL A 53 10.00 0.72 15.20
CA VAL A 53 9.13 1.39 14.23
C VAL A 53 8.99 2.84 14.64
N GLU A 54 9.32 3.75 13.75
CA GLU A 54 9.14 5.19 13.94
C GLU A 54 7.71 5.60 13.58
N VAL A 55 7.07 6.32 14.50
CA VAL A 55 5.85 7.08 14.27
C VAL A 55 6.25 8.55 14.17
N GLN A 56 5.82 9.22 13.12
CA GLN A 56 6.05 10.64 12.90
C GLN A 56 4.72 11.37 12.74
N ASN A 57 4.60 12.49 13.46
CA ASN A 57 3.49 13.41 13.31
C ASN A 57 3.83 14.48 12.27
N LEU A 58 3.17 14.45 11.11
CA LEU A 58 3.31 15.50 10.09
C LEU A 58 2.18 16.53 10.15
N ASN A 59 1.24 16.37 11.10
CA ASN A 59 0.19 17.34 11.34
C ASN A 59 0.74 18.56 12.07
N GLN A 60 0.02 19.69 11.96
CA GLN A 60 0.32 20.91 12.70
C GLN A 60 -0.17 20.88 14.17
N VAL A 61 -0.92 19.85 14.55
CA VAL A 61 -1.49 19.65 15.89
C VAL A 61 -0.88 18.42 16.56
N ASN A 62 -1.01 18.31 17.88
CA ASN A 62 -0.57 17.13 18.62
C ASN A 62 -1.30 15.87 18.16
N LEU A 63 -0.57 14.76 18.06
CA LEU A 63 -1.04 13.45 17.65
C LEU A 63 -0.99 12.49 18.85
N PRO A 64 -2.10 12.27 19.56
CA PRO A 64 -2.20 11.16 20.49
C PRO A 64 -2.36 9.88 19.68
N PHE A 65 -1.64 8.85 20.06
CA PHE A 65 -1.71 7.56 19.40
C PHE A 65 -1.72 6.43 20.42
N GLU A 66 -2.29 5.31 20.02
CA GLU A 66 -2.10 4.02 20.66
C GLU A 66 -1.53 3.00 19.67
N THR A 67 -0.98 1.92 20.21
CA THR A 67 -0.49 0.78 19.43
C THR A 67 -1.27 -0.47 19.80
N ARG A 68 -1.54 -1.31 18.80
CA ARG A 68 -2.19 -2.61 18.95
C ARG A 68 -1.50 -3.63 18.08
N ILE A 69 -1.44 -4.88 18.54
CA ILE A 69 -0.93 -6.00 17.74
C ILE A 69 -2.07 -6.96 17.42
N THR A 70 -2.23 -7.28 16.15
CA THR A 70 -3.11 -8.35 15.68
C THR A 70 -2.30 -9.39 14.93
N ARG A 71 -2.62 -10.67 15.09
CA ARG A 71 -2.16 -11.73 14.19
C ARG A 71 -2.99 -11.68 12.92
N ILE A 72 -2.33 -11.80 11.78
CA ILE A 72 -2.99 -11.84 10.47
C ILE A 72 -3.01 -13.26 9.95
N ASP A 73 -4.16 -13.66 9.43
CA ASP A 73 -4.35 -14.87 8.67
C ASP A 73 -5.05 -14.50 7.34
N TYR A 74 -4.85 -15.31 6.31
CA TYR A 74 -5.49 -15.12 5.02
C TYR A 74 -6.15 -16.41 4.58
N ASP A 75 -7.34 -16.31 4.01
CA ASP A 75 -7.93 -17.40 3.25
C ASP A 75 -7.34 -17.50 1.84
N ASP A 76 -7.73 -18.56 1.12
CA ASP A 76 -7.27 -18.85 -0.25
C ASP A 76 -7.60 -17.75 -1.26
N LYS A 77 -8.62 -16.93 -0.98
CA LYS A 77 -9.06 -15.80 -1.81
C LYS A 77 -8.36 -14.49 -1.43
N GLY A 78 -7.53 -14.51 -0.39
CA GLY A 78 -6.82 -13.36 0.13
C GLY A 78 -7.68 -12.45 1.02
N ASN A 79 -8.83 -12.92 1.50
CA ASN A 79 -9.53 -12.23 2.58
C ASN A 79 -8.71 -12.40 3.85
N MET A 80 -8.51 -11.28 4.55
CA MET A 80 -7.68 -11.23 5.73
C MET A 80 -8.55 -11.26 6.98
N THR A 81 -8.12 -12.02 7.98
CA THR A 81 -8.65 -11.95 9.33
C THR A 81 -7.58 -11.44 10.27
N GLU A 82 -7.99 -10.61 11.22
CA GLU A 82 -7.14 -10.09 12.28
C GLU A 82 -7.65 -10.56 13.63
N THR A 83 -6.77 -11.10 14.45
CA THR A 83 -7.09 -11.55 15.81
C THR A 83 -6.17 -10.85 16.82
N PRO A 84 -6.67 -10.35 17.96
CA PRO A 84 -5.81 -9.70 18.95
C PRO A 84 -4.65 -10.60 19.39
N ALA A 85 -3.45 -10.04 19.43
CA ALA A 85 -2.21 -10.77 19.73
C ALA A 85 -1.22 -9.92 20.54
N ASP A 86 -1.71 -8.96 21.32
CA ASP A 86 -0.87 -8.10 22.16
C ASP A 86 -0.03 -8.88 23.17
N GLY A 87 -0.46 -10.08 23.58
CA GLY A 87 0.29 -10.95 24.49
C GLY A 87 1.56 -11.57 23.90
N ASP A 88 1.71 -11.59 22.57
CA ASP A 88 2.88 -12.17 21.90
C ASP A 88 4.07 -11.18 21.84
N PHE A 89 3.85 -9.91 22.20
CA PHE A 89 4.82 -8.83 22.10
C PHE A 89 4.86 -7.94 23.33
N LEU A 90 6.05 -7.48 23.67
CA LEU A 90 6.23 -6.29 24.51
C LEU A 90 6.36 -5.07 23.58
N VAL A 91 5.39 -4.16 23.66
CA VAL A 91 5.34 -2.95 22.82
C VAL A 91 5.50 -1.71 23.70
N PHE A 92 6.49 -0.87 23.38
CA PHE A 92 6.80 0.33 24.16
C PHE A 92 7.11 1.55 23.27
N PRO A 93 6.48 2.73 23.53
CA PRO A 93 5.34 2.89 24.43
C PRO A 93 4.07 2.32 23.80
N PRO A 94 3.10 1.81 24.60
CA PRO A 94 1.83 1.33 24.07
C PRO A 94 0.91 2.47 23.60
N GLN A 95 1.14 3.68 24.10
CA GLN A 95 0.44 4.91 23.73
C GLN A 95 1.35 6.13 23.96
N GLY A 96 1.06 7.25 23.31
CA GLY A 96 1.80 8.48 23.53
C GLY A 96 1.16 9.70 22.88
N LEU A 97 1.79 10.86 23.10
CA LEU A 97 1.40 12.14 22.52
C LEU A 97 2.60 12.72 21.77
N LEU A 98 2.48 12.85 20.45
CA LEU A 98 3.52 13.44 19.59
C LEU A 98 3.19 14.90 19.31
N PRO A 99 4.04 15.85 19.68
CA PRO A 99 3.93 17.23 19.19
C PRO A 99 3.98 17.31 17.66
N SER A 100 3.57 18.44 17.11
CA SER A 100 3.71 18.75 15.68
C SER A 100 5.16 18.54 15.21
N GLY A 101 5.35 17.82 14.10
CA GLY A 101 6.66 17.52 13.52
C GLY A 101 7.51 16.50 14.28
N ALA A 102 7.10 16.07 15.48
CA ALA A 102 7.86 15.17 16.32
C ALA A 102 7.85 13.72 15.80
N ARG A 103 8.80 12.93 16.32
CA ARG A 103 8.96 11.50 16.04
C ARG A 103 9.05 10.72 17.35
N GLN A 104 8.48 9.53 17.36
CA GLN A 104 8.56 8.59 18.47
C GLN A 104 8.92 7.21 17.93
N VAL A 105 9.91 6.57 18.54
CA VAL A 105 10.23 5.17 18.25
C VAL A 105 9.36 4.28 19.14
N VAL A 106 8.60 3.40 18.52
CA VAL A 106 7.91 2.26 19.13
C VAL A 106 8.83 1.04 19.02
N ARG A 107 9.25 0.51 20.16
CA ARG A 107 10.01 -0.73 20.26
C ARG A 107 9.05 -1.90 20.36
N LEU A 108 9.26 -2.88 19.50
CA LEU A 108 8.60 -4.19 19.57
C LEU A 108 9.63 -5.20 20.03
N GLN A 109 9.26 -6.05 20.98
CA GLN A 109 10.06 -7.18 21.40
C GLN A 109 9.17 -8.42 21.39
N TRP A 110 9.63 -9.49 20.73
CA TRP A 110 8.95 -10.77 20.75
C TRP A 110 8.96 -11.33 22.18
N ALA A 111 7.78 -11.71 22.66
CA ALA A 111 7.56 -12.35 23.97
C ALA A 111 6.80 -13.68 23.86
N GLY A 112 6.36 -14.05 22.66
CA GLY A 112 5.77 -15.36 22.38
C GLY A 112 6.79 -16.51 22.42
N ALA A 113 6.31 -17.71 22.09
CA ALA A 113 7.11 -18.93 22.15
C ALA A 113 8.38 -18.87 21.26
N PRO A 114 9.57 -19.21 21.77
CA PRO A 114 10.81 -19.15 21.01
C PRO A 114 10.93 -20.27 19.96
N ASP A 115 10.27 -21.40 20.17
CA ASP A 115 10.30 -22.64 19.39
C ASP A 115 9.14 -22.75 18.39
N MET A 116 8.63 -21.61 17.92
CA MET A 116 7.55 -21.56 16.95
C MET A 116 7.87 -22.43 15.70
N PRO A 117 6.97 -23.32 15.25
CA PRO A 117 7.28 -24.30 14.20
C PRO A 117 7.40 -23.68 12.79
N ALA A 118 6.77 -22.52 12.59
CA ALA A 118 6.79 -21.78 11.33
C ALA A 118 6.51 -20.31 11.60
N SER A 119 6.89 -19.45 10.67
CA SER A 119 6.69 -18.01 10.81
C SER A 119 5.21 -17.61 10.88
N ARG A 120 4.93 -16.47 11.49
CA ARG A 120 3.60 -15.85 11.54
C ARG A 120 3.66 -14.39 11.12
N GLY A 121 2.55 -13.88 10.59
CA GLY A 121 2.35 -12.49 10.28
C GLY A 121 1.49 -11.81 11.34
N TYR A 122 1.77 -10.54 11.57
CA TYR A 122 1.07 -9.67 12.50
C TYR A 122 0.98 -8.27 11.90
N TYR A 123 0.02 -7.46 12.37
CA TYR A 123 0.08 -6.02 12.17
C TYR A 123 0.36 -5.33 13.49
N LEU A 124 1.33 -4.41 13.46
CA LEU A 124 1.36 -3.29 14.37
C LEU A 124 0.44 -2.20 13.81
N SER A 125 -0.69 -2.00 14.48
CA SER A 125 -1.56 -0.86 14.22
C SER A 125 -1.13 0.31 15.09
N VAL A 126 -0.93 1.47 14.48
CA VAL A 126 -0.75 2.76 15.13
C VAL A 126 -2.02 3.55 14.85
N ASN A 127 -2.83 3.74 15.89
CA ASN A 127 -4.14 4.35 15.80
C ASN A 127 -4.07 5.75 16.39
N GLN A 128 -4.48 6.76 15.64
CA GLN A 128 -4.73 8.08 16.22
C GLN A 128 -5.93 7.99 17.16
N LEU A 129 -5.80 8.56 18.35
CA LEU A 129 -6.91 8.69 19.28
C LEU A 129 -7.68 9.99 18.98
N PRO A 130 -9.03 9.97 18.96
CA PRO A 130 -9.81 11.20 18.82
C PRO A 130 -9.63 12.07 20.07
N ILE A 131 -9.35 13.37 19.88
CA ILE A 131 -9.39 14.36 20.97
C ILE A 131 -10.70 15.14 20.84
N PRO A 132 -11.47 15.33 21.92
CA PRO A 132 -12.59 16.27 21.95
C PRO A 132 -12.13 17.68 21.60
N LEU A 133 -12.88 18.37 20.74
CA LEU A 133 -12.65 19.81 20.51
C LEU A 133 -12.95 20.59 21.80
N ALA A 134 -12.16 21.62 22.10
CA ALA A 134 -12.37 22.44 23.29
C ALA A 134 -13.75 23.13 23.25
N PRO A 135 -14.43 23.33 24.41
CA PRO A 135 -15.70 24.05 24.45
C PRO A 135 -15.54 25.46 23.86
N GLY A 136 -16.37 25.81 22.87
CA GLY A 136 -16.28 27.09 22.15
C GLY A 136 -15.57 27.02 20.78
N GLN A 137 -15.00 25.86 20.41
CA GLN A 137 -14.72 25.51 19.02
C GLN A 137 -15.85 24.64 18.47
N GLU A 138 -17.09 25.12 18.56
CA GLU A 138 -18.14 24.58 17.71
C GLU A 138 -17.90 25.09 16.29
N SER A 139 -17.34 24.22 15.46
CA SER A 139 -17.18 24.49 14.04
C SER A 139 -18.55 24.73 13.42
N THR A 140 -18.70 25.87 12.75
CA THR A 140 -19.87 26.22 11.95
C THR A 140 -19.94 25.31 10.72
N GLY A 141 -20.45 24.10 10.91
CA GLY A 141 -20.65 23.09 9.86
C GLY A 141 -20.29 21.68 10.34
N ALA A 142 -20.86 20.66 9.68
CA ALA A 142 -20.55 19.26 9.94
C ALA A 142 -19.07 18.97 9.59
N GLN A 143 -18.17 19.19 10.55
CA GLN A 143 -16.75 18.95 10.38
C GLN A 143 -16.47 17.48 10.68
N VAL A 144 -16.23 16.69 9.63
CA VAL A 144 -15.79 15.30 9.73
C VAL A 144 -14.40 15.27 10.37
N GLN A 145 -14.27 14.64 11.54
CA GLN A 145 -12.96 14.31 12.12
C GLN A 145 -12.42 13.06 11.43
N VAL A 146 -11.34 13.21 10.66
CA VAL A 146 -10.64 12.07 10.06
C VAL A 146 -9.67 11.50 11.09
N VAL A 147 -9.80 10.21 11.40
CA VAL A 147 -8.90 9.48 12.31
C VAL A 147 -8.01 8.57 11.47
N TYR A 148 -6.69 8.67 11.63
CA TYR A 148 -5.74 7.87 10.88
C TYR A 148 -5.39 6.57 11.61
N HIS A 149 -5.48 5.46 10.87
CA HIS A 149 -5.02 4.14 11.30
C HIS A 149 -3.94 3.65 10.33
N MET A 150 -2.72 3.48 10.82
CA MET A 150 -1.60 2.99 10.02
C MET A 150 -1.21 1.60 10.50
N LYS A 151 -1.03 0.66 9.56
CA LYS A 151 -0.60 -0.70 9.88
C LYS A 151 0.77 -0.98 9.27
N ALA A 152 1.70 -1.45 10.10
CA ALA A 152 2.97 -2.01 9.66
C ALA A 152 2.92 -3.53 9.77
N LEU A 153 3.24 -4.23 8.69
CA LEU A 153 3.35 -5.68 8.67
C LEU A 153 4.57 -6.11 9.48
N VAL A 154 4.34 -6.88 10.53
CA VAL A 154 5.38 -7.50 11.33
C VAL A 154 5.35 -8.99 11.05
N THR A 155 6.48 -9.55 10.64
CA THR A 155 6.62 -11.00 10.51
C THR A 155 7.59 -11.51 11.56
N VAL A 156 7.27 -12.65 12.15
CA VAL A 156 8.13 -13.32 13.12
C VAL A 156 8.42 -14.70 12.60
N ALA A 157 9.69 -15.08 12.48
CA ALA A 157 10.10 -16.41 12.02
C ALA A 157 11.08 -17.07 13.00
N PRO A 158 10.98 -18.38 13.25
CA PRO A 158 12.03 -19.06 13.96
C PRO A 158 13.33 -19.02 13.13
N PRO A 159 14.51 -19.02 13.79
CA PRO A 159 15.77 -19.13 13.07
C PRO A 159 15.75 -20.32 12.12
N LYS A 160 16.32 -20.16 10.92
CA LYS A 160 16.43 -21.20 9.87
C LYS A 160 15.13 -21.57 9.15
N ALA A 161 13.97 -20.96 9.45
CA ALA A 161 12.79 -21.16 8.62
C ALA A 161 13.02 -20.67 7.18
N THR A 162 12.53 -21.43 6.20
CA THR A 162 12.67 -21.12 4.77
C THR A 162 11.33 -21.22 4.04
N PRO A 163 11.06 -20.34 3.06
CA PRO A 163 9.87 -20.47 2.22
C PRO A 163 10.08 -21.56 1.16
N LYS A 164 8.99 -22.17 0.69
CA LYS A 164 8.97 -23.08 -0.46
C LYS A 164 7.72 -22.81 -1.28
N VAL A 165 7.85 -21.89 -2.24
CA VAL A 165 6.73 -21.39 -3.04
C VAL A 165 6.55 -22.25 -4.30
N GLU A 166 5.32 -22.67 -4.53
CA GLU A 166 4.90 -23.55 -5.62
C GLU A 166 3.77 -22.88 -6.41
N PHE A 167 3.91 -22.84 -7.74
CA PHE A 167 2.84 -22.45 -8.64
C PHE A 167 1.79 -23.57 -8.71
N VAL A 168 0.51 -23.22 -8.55
CA VAL A 168 -0.61 -24.17 -8.58
C VAL A 168 -1.37 -24.07 -9.89
N SER A 169 -1.86 -22.89 -10.22
CA SER A 169 -2.64 -22.66 -11.44
C SER A 169 -2.66 -21.19 -11.84
N ALA A 170 -3.01 -20.93 -13.09
CA ALA A 170 -3.31 -19.60 -13.57
C ALA A 170 -4.50 -19.63 -14.54
N LYS A 171 -5.39 -18.65 -14.42
CA LYS A 171 -6.57 -18.48 -15.27
C LYS A 171 -6.63 -17.05 -15.83
N PRO A 172 -6.81 -16.85 -17.14
CA PRO A 172 -7.08 -15.53 -17.71
C PRO A 172 -8.37 -14.92 -17.16
N ILE A 173 -8.29 -13.65 -16.76
CA ILE A 173 -9.39 -12.85 -16.27
C ILE A 173 -9.30 -11.41 -16.79
N GLU A 174 -10.41 -10.70 -16.73
CA GLU A 174 -10.43 -9.23 -16.85
C GLU A 174 -10.41 -8.65 -15.43
N ILE A 175 -9.39 -7.83 -15.13
CA ILE A 175 -9.22 -7.21 -13.82
C ILE A 175 -9.80 -5.80 -13.87
N GLU A 176 -10.75 -5.52 -12.97
CA GLU A 176 -11.21 -4.17 -12.69
C GLU A 176 -10.25 -3.53 -11.67
N ALA A 177 -9.82 -2.29 -11.95
CA ALA A 177 -8.99 -1.55 -11.00
C ALA A 177 -9.74 -1.40 -9.67
N LYS A 178 -9.18 -1.96 -8.58
CA LYS A 178 -9.76 -1.82 -7.25
C LYS A 178 -9.71 -0.35 -6.84
N ALA A 179 -10.86 0.22 -6.49
CA ALA A 179 -10.90 1.57 -5.94
C ALA A 179 -10.01 1.64 -4.68
N PRO A 180 -9.34 2.77 -4.41
CA PRO A 180 -8.65 2.98 -3.14
C PRO A 180 -9.61 2.68 -1.98
N PRO A 181 -9.14 2.08 -0.88
CA PRO A 181 -9.97 1.89 0.30
C PRO A 181 -10.61 3.21 0.72
N ALA A 182 -11.91 3.18 1.01
CA ALA A 182 -12.60 4.35 1.51
C ALA A 182 -11.94 4.77 2.84
N ILE A 183 -11.59 6.05 2.96
CA ILE A 183 -11.14 6.62 4.23
C ILE A 183 -12.39 6.75 5.10
N GLU A 184 -12.40 6.10 6.26
CA GLU A 184 -13.50 6.15 7.20
C GLU A 184 -13.79 7.61 7.61
N GLY A 185 -15.05 8.03 7.47
CA GLY A 185 -15.48 9.42 7.69
C GLY A 185 -15.39 10.33 6.46
N ALA A 186 -14.57 10.04 5.45
CA ALA A 186 -14.53 10.86 4.24
C ALA A 186 -15.86 10.77 3.47
N LYS A 187 -16.36 11.90 2.95
CA LYS A 187 -17.52 11.90 2.05
C LYS A 187 -17.22 10.90 0.92
N PRO A 188 -18.13 9.95 0.61
CA PRO A 188 -17.94 9.02 -0.48
C PRO A 188 -17.50 9.80 -1.72
N ALA A 189 -16.38 9.41 -2.32
CA ALA A 189 -16.00 9.95 -3.61
C ALA A 189 -17.22 9.79 -4.54
N PRO A 190 -17.58 10.81 -5.35
CA PRO A 190 -18.63 10.66 -6.34
C PRO A 190 -18.38 9.39 -7.13
N ALA A 191 -19.43 8.58 -7.34
CA ALA A 191 -19.30 7.36 -8.12
C ALA A 191 -18.56 7.70 -9.43
N PRO A 192 -17.52 6.94 -9.83
CA PRO A 192 -16.81 7.21 -11.06
C PRO A 192 -17.81 7.32 -12.20
N THR A 193 -17.86 8.48 -12.85
CA THR A 193 -18.76 8.73 -13.99
C THR A 193 -18.31 7.98 -15.24
N ALA A 194 -17.09 7.45 -15.25
CA ALA A 194 -16.55 6.58 -16.27
C ALA A 194 -16.62 5.10 -15.83
N PRO A 195 -16.95 4.16 -16.74
CA PRO A 195 -16.89 2.73 -16.45
C PRO A 195 -15.51 2.33 -15.94
N ALA A 196 -15.45 1.40 -14.98
CA ALA A 196 -14.18 0.85 -14.50
C ALA A 196 -13.38 0.27 -15.68
N VAL A 197 -12.17 0.77 -15.88
CA VAL A 197 -11.28 0.28 -16.94
C VAL A 197 -10.89 -1.15 -16.59
N LYS A 198 -11.29 -2.09 -17.46
CA LYS A 198 -10.94 -3.50 -17.38
C LYS A 198 -9.61 -3.72 -18.08
N THR A 199 -8.69 -4.39 -17.41
CA THR A 199 -7.37 -4.73 -17.96
C THR A 199 -7.20 -6.25 -17.98
N PRO A 200 -6.74 -6.83 -19.09
CA PRO A 200 -6.41 -8.24 -19.13
C PRO A 200 -5.37 -8.61 -18.06
N GLY A 201 -5.62 -9.72 -17.38
CA GLY A 201 -4.76 -10.22 -16.32
C GLY A 201 -4.91 -11.71 -16.10
N LEU A 202 -4.27 -12.17 -15.03
CA LEU A 202 -4.31 -13.56 -14.60
C LEU A 202 -4.72 -13.65 -13.14
N GLU A 203 -5.60 -14.59 -12.85
CA GLU A 203 -5.82 -15.12 -11.51
C GLU A 203 -4.81 -16.25 -11.30
N ILE A 204 -3.81 -16.03 -10.44
CA ILE A 204 -2.68 -16.94 -10.20
C ILE A 204 -2.78 -17.50 -8.78
N VAL A 205 -2.86 -18.83 -8.67
CA VAL A 205 -2.89 -19.53 -7.39
C VAL A 205 -1.48 -20.03 -7.05
N VAL A 206 -1.04 -19.71 -5.84
CA VAL A 206 0.30 -20.03 -5.33
C VAL A 206 0.19 -20.64 -3.94
N ARG A 207 1.03 -21.65 -3.66
CA ARG A 207 1.13 -22.32 -2.37
C ARG A 207 2.52 -22.13 -1.78
N ASN A 208 2.63 -22.03 -0.45
CA ASN A 208 3.91 -22.09 0.24
C ASN A 208 3.97 -23.27 1.20
N THR A 209 4.72 -24.31 0.85
CA THR A 209 4.90 -25.53 1.63
C THR A 209 6.06 -25.45 2.63
N GLY A 210 6.75 -24.30 2.69
CA GLY A 210 7.87 -24.05 3.60
C GLY A 210 7.43 -23.67 5.02
N THR A 211 8.41 -23.42 5.89
CA THR A 211 8.20 -23.01 7.28
C THR A 211 8.35 -21.49 7.49
N ARG A 212 8.78 -20.75 6.47
CA ARG A 212 8.75 -19.27 6.45
C ARG A 212 7.71 -18.77 5.46
N TYR A 213 7.05 -17.66 5.77
CA TYR A 213 6.21 -16.92 4.83
C TYR A 213 7.03 -16.51 3.59
N ALA A 214 6.33 -16.17 2.52
CA ALA A 214 6.92 -15.50 1.37
C ALA A 214 6.26 -14.13 1.17
N MET A 215 7.06 -13.10 0.86
CA MET A 215 6.55 -11.83 0.33
C MET A 215 6.55 -11.94 -1.17
N MET A 216 5.41 -12.19 -1.77
CA MET A 216 5.35 -12.52 -3.19
C MET A 216 5.69 -11.33 -4.11
N ALA A 217 5.57 -10.09 -3.62
CA ALA A 217 6.06 -8.91 -4.34
C ALA A 217 7.55 -8.63 -4.13
N GLY A 218 8.24 -9.42 -3.29
CA GLY A 218 9.70 -9.40 -3.15
C GLY A 218 10.44 -10.28 -4.15
N ALA A 219 9.73 -10.84 -5.13
CA ALA A 219 10.26 -11.72 -6.16
C ALA A 219 9.88 -11.20 -7.54
N VAL A 220 10.73 -11.41 -8.55
CA VAL A 220 10.37 -11.15 -9.96
C VAL A 220 9.52 -12.30 -10.46
N TRP A 221 8.36 -12.01 -11.08
CA TRP A 221 7.52 -13.06 -11.66
C TRP A 221 7.75 -13.12 -13.16
N THR A 222 8.08 -14.31 -13.67
CA THR A 222 8.10 -14.59 -15.11
C THR A 222 6.90 -15.45 -15.46
N ILE A 223 6.01 -14.91 -16.28
CA ILE A 223 4.76 -15.52 -16.72
C ILE A 223 4.91 -15.86 -18.20
N GLU A 224 4.76 -17.13 -18.56
CA GLU A 224 4.93 -17.63 -19.92
C GLU A 224 3.70 -18.44 -20.37
N GLY A 225 3.31 -18.28 -21.62
CA GLY A 225 2.15 -18.94 -22.19
C GLY A 225 1.97 -18.59 -23.66
N LYS A 226 0.72 -18.50 -24.10
CA LYS A 226 0.36 -18.02 -25.43
C LYS A 226 -0.61 -16.84 -25.33
N ASP A 227 -0.56 -15.93 -26.29
CA ASP A 227 -1.59 -14.92 -26.47
C ASP A 227 -2.87 -15.53 -27.08
N THR A 228 -3.92 -14.73 -27.24
CA THR A 228 -5.19 -15.14 -27.84
C THR A 228 -5.09 -15.51 -29.32
N ALA A 229 -4.00 -15.14 -30.00
CA ALA A 229 -3.69 -15.55 -31.38
C ALA A 229 -2.83 -16.83 -31.44
N GLY A 230 -2.51 -17.44 -30.30
CA GLY A 230 -1.71 -18.66 -30.19
C GLY A 230 -0.20 -18.46 -30.28
N LYS A 231 0.30 -17.21 -30.34
CA LYS A 231 1.73 -16.91 -30.37
C LYS A 231 2.33 -16.99 -28.95
N PRO A 232 3.60 -17.38 -28.79
CA PRO A 232 4.25 -17.37 -27.49
C PRO A 232 4.23 -15.97 -26.86
N LEU A 233 3.83 -15.90 -25.60
CA LEU A 233 3.77 -14.68 -24.82
C LEU A 233 4.57 -14.85 -23.52
N LYS A 234 5.38 -13.84 -23.20
CA LYS A 234 6.13 -13.75 -21.96
C LYS A 234 5.92 -12.38 -21.34
N VAL A 235 5.49 -12.36 -20.08
CA VAL A 235 5.35 -11.15 -19.26
C VAL A 235 6.25 -11.28 -18.04
N VAL A 236 7.02 -10.24 -17.75
CA VAL A 236 7.85 -10.16 -16.55
C VAL A 236 7.29 -9.07 -15.67
N LYS A 237 7.02 -9.38 -14.41
CA LYS A 237 6.53 -8.43 -13.40
C LYS A 237 7.65 -8.11 -12.44
N SER A 238 8.00 -6.82 -12.35
CA SER A 238 8.99 -6.32 -11.41
C SER A 238 8.46 -6.28 -9.98
N LEU A 239 9.35 -6.06 -9.00
CA LEU A 239 8.94 -5.84 -7.61
C LEU A 239 8.03 -4.61 -7.48
N GLU A 240 8.29 -3.55 -8.24
CA GLU A 240 7.46 -2.34 -8.23
C GLU A 240 6.06 -2.62 -8.75
N ASP A 241 5.96 -3.32 -9.89
CA ASP A 241 4.67 -3.72 -10.44
C ASP A 241 3.89 -4.58 -9.44
N LEU A 242 4.53 -5.56 -8.82
CA LEU A 242 3.87 -6.45 -7.88
C LEU A 242 3.49 -5.74 -6.58
N ASN A 243 4.31 -4.82 -6.09
CA ASN A 243 3.93 -4.01 -4.92
C ASN A 243 2.71 -3.14 -5.21
N ARG A 244 2.62 -2.56 -6.42
CA ARG A 244 1.42 -1.81 -6.85
C ARG A 244 0.20 -2.73 -6.99
N ASP A 245 0.39 -3.90 -7.60
CA ASP A 245 -0.72 -4.75 -8.04
C ASP A 245 -1.26 -5.66 -6.92
N ILE A 246 -0.39 -6.20 -6.05
CA ILE A 246 -0.73 -7.17 -4.99
C ILE A 246 -0.23 -6.77 -3.59
N GLY A 247 0.30 -5.56 -3.42
CA GLY A 247 0.94 -5.13 -2.17
C GLY A 247 2.17 -5.97 -1.86
N VAL A 248 2.44 -6.22 -0.58
CA VAL A 248 3.54 -7.12 -0.16
C VAL A 248 3.36 -8.57 -0.63
N GLY A 249 2.12 -8.98 -0.91
CA GLY A 249 1.80 -10.34 -1.31
C GLY A 249 2.14 -11.39 -0.26
N TYR A 250 1.83 -11.17 1.02
CA TYR A 250 2.12 -12.13 2.09
C TYR A 250 1.49 -13.51 1.81
N LEU A 251 2.31 -14.55 1.80
CA LEU A 251 1.89 -15.94 1.61
C LEU A 251 2.32 -16.77 2.83
N ALA A 252 1.34 -17.20 3.62
CA ALA A 252 1.54 -17.95 4.86
C ALA A 252 2.32 -19.25 4.63
N PRO A 253 3.12 -19.73 5.61
CA PRO A 253 3.83 -21.01 5.53
C PRO A 253 2.88 -22.20 5.70
N LEU A 254 3.47 -23.41 5.80
CA LEU A 254 2.80 -24.67 6.15
C LEU A 254 1.62 -25.03 5.25
N GLY A 255 1.75 -24.77 3.96
CA GLY A 255 0.74 -25.07 2.95
C GLY A 255 -0.22 -23.91 2.67
N GLY A 256 0.03 -22.72 3.22
CA GLY A 256 -0.74 -21.52 2.91
C GLY A 256 -0.93 -21.33 1.41
N LEU A 257 -2.17 -21.07 1.01
CA LEU A 257 -2.61 -20.94 -0.37
C LEU A 257 -3.15 -19.53 -0.58
N ARG A 258 -2.81 -18.89 -1.70
CA ARG A 258 -3.34 -17.57 -2.06
C ARG A 258 -3.61 -17.48 -3.54
N THR A 259 -4.66 -16.74 -3.86
CA THR A 259 -5.02 -16.32 -5.20
C THR A 259 -4.65 -14.86 -5.39
N PHE A 260 -3.87 -14.57 -6.43
CA PHE A 260 -3.42 -13.22 -6.79
C PHE A 260 -4.00 -12.82 -8.14
N GLN A 261 -4.56 -11.62 -8.23
CA GLN A 261 -4.96 -11.03 -9.51
C GLN A 261 -3.83 -10.14 -10.01
N VAL A 262 -3.19 -10.52 -11.10
CA VAL A 262 -2.02 -9.84 -11.64
C VAL A 262 -2.36 -9.27 -13.02
N PRO A 263 -2.44 -7.94 -13.16
CA PRO A 263 -2.58 -7.29 -14.46
C PRO A 263 -1.38 -7.60 -15.35
N THR A 264 -1.66 -8.10 -16.55
CA THR A 264 -0.63 -8.43 -17.55
C THR A 264 -0.62 -7.44 -18.70
N GLY A 265 -1.69 -6.66 -18.88
CA GLY A 265 -1.84 -5.70 -19.98
C GLY A 265 -2.00 -6.35 -21.36
N THR A 266 -1.93 -7.68 -21.42
CA THR A 266 -2.12 -8.48 -22.63
C THR A 266 -2.81 -9.78 -22.24
N ALA A 267 -3.83 -10.16 -23.01
CA ALA A 267 -4.63 -11.35 -22.73
C ALA A 267 -3.85 -12.63 -23.06
N PHE A 268 -3.78 -13.54 -22.09
CA PHE A 268 -3.31 -14.90 -22.29
C PHE A 268 -4.45 -15.78 -22.80
N ALA A 269 -4.16 -16.70 -23.72
CA ALA A 269 -5.11 -17.75 -24.07
C ALA A 269 -5.37 -18.68 -22.88
N PRO A 270 -6.59 -19.23 -22.75
CA PRO A 270 -6.86 -20.33 -21.83
C PRO A 270 -5.92 -21.51 -22.10
N GLY A 271 -5.31 -22.07 -21.05
CA GLY A 271 -4.39 -23.20 -21.19
C GLY A 271 -3.20 -23.11 -20.24
N SER A 272 -2.09 -23.76 -20.61
CA SER A 272 -0.91 -23.92 -19.76
C SER A 272 -0.08 -22.65 -19.63
N VAL A 273 -0.56 -21.69 -18.86
CA VAL A 273 0.25 -20.59 -18.33
C VAL A 273 1.19 -21.15 -17.26
N LYS A 274 2.46 -20.80 -17.35
CA LYS A 274 3.48 -21.14 -16.35
C LYS A 274 3.96 -19.87 -15.67
N VAL A 275 4.16 -19.95 -14.36
CA VAL A 275 4.70 -18.85 -13.56
C VAL A 275 5.95 -19.34 -12.85
N ARG A 276 7.02 -18.54 -12.92
CA ARG A 276 8.28 -18.75 -12.22
C ARG A 276 8.59 -17.55 -11.35
N PHE A 277 9.05 -17.82 -10.13
CA PHE A 277 9.41 -16.80 -9.14
C PHE A 277 10.93 -16.72 -9.04
N GLY A 278 11.50 -15.59 -9.47
CA GLY A 278 12.93 -15.29 -9.39
C GLY A 278 13.29 -14.57 -8.10
N LYS A 279 14.56 -14.68 -7.71
CA LYS A 279 15.17 -13.77 -6.73
C LYS A 279 15.51 -12.44 -7.38
#